data_AF-A0A1I7WCV3-F1
#
_entry.id   AF-A0A1I7WCV3-F1
#
_cell.length_a   1.000
_cell.length_b   1.000
_cell.length_c   1.000
_cell.angle_alpha   90.00
_cell.angle_beta   90.00
_cell.angle_gamma   90.00
#
_symmetry.space_group_name_H-M   'P 1'
#
loop_
_entity.id
_entity.type
_entity.pdbx_description
1 polymer ?
#
loop_
_entity_poly.entity_id
_entity_poly.type
_entity_poly.pdbx_seq_one_letter_code
_entity_poly.pdbx_strand_id
1 'polypeptide(L)'
;MLAVSFASWLDLPGYSISECLGGTPIILRIPKILLCRLPSVAIASYMECYAKQLALRRNIRPQMKVTSITKQGEFWLTEGRHKDGRPFSITSRQIVLACGKTKSRTLGVRYSYLIYSSLFYAYAESEYRIIIVGDGISSADAVRYCLENDLPVLHIIRRTDGQLRSILMSRLSPSHYVEYHSIYRLMVGRDTHSLYQRYTASNIIKIENDYIIVRTPKGDIEVAININ
;
A
#
# COMPACT_ATOMS: atom_id res chain seq x y z
N MET A 1 1.08 2.27 -4.71
CA MET A 1 -0.38 2.32 -4.51
C MET A 1 -0.95 3.12 -5.67
N LEU A 2 -1.67 2.45 -6.57
CA LEU A 2 -2.18 3.07 -7.80
C LEU A 2 -3.48 3.84 -7.58
N ALA A 3 -4.32 3.35 -6.67
CA ALA A 3 -5.58 3.98 -6.31
C ALA A 3 -5.87 3.78 -4.82
N VAL A 4 -6.64 4.68 -4.24
CA VAL A 4 -7.06 4.66 -2.83
C VAL A 4 -8.56 4.43 -2.78
N SER A 5 -9.02 3.51 -1.94
CA SER A 5 -10.45 3.34 -1.72
C SER A 5 -11.04 4.62 -1.15
N PHE A 6 -12.04 5.18 -1.83
CA PHE A 6 -12.63 6.46 -1.49
C PHE A 6 -13.91 6.28 -0.68
N ALA A 7 -14.01 7.10 0.36
CA ALA A 7 -15.24 7.30 1.13
C ALA A 7 -15.18 8.68 1.79
N SER A 8 -16.34 9.21 2.21
CA SER A 8 -16.49 10.58 2.70
C SER A 8 -15.64 10.93 3.93
N TRP A 9 -15.15 9.94 4.69
CA TRP A 9 -14.23 10.17 5.80
C TRP A 9 -12.79 10.54 5.36
N LEU A 10 -12.48 10.47 4.07
CA LEU A 10 -11.24 11.00 3.49
C LEU A 10 -11.32 12.49 3.14
N ASP A 11 -12.51 13.10 3.25
CA ASP A 11 -12.64 14.54 3.11
C ASP A 11 -11.90 15.26 4.25
N LEU A 12 -11.10 16.23 3.86
CA LEU A 12 -10.42 17.16 4.74
C LEU A 12 -11.43 18.19 5.26
N PRO A 13 -11.23 18.73 6.48
CA PRO A 13 -12.16 19.64 7.10
C PRO A 13 -12.52 20.84 6.21
N GLY A 14 -13.82 20.99 5.92
CA GLY A 14 -14.36 22.13 5.18
C GLY A 14 -14.19 22.08 3.66
N TYR A 15 -13.67 20.99 3.09
CA TYR A 15 -13.49 20.86 1.64
C TYR A 15 -13.66 19.40 1.19
N SER A 16 -14.67 19.11 0.38
CA SER A 16 -14.84 17.76 -0.16
C SER A 16 -13.94 17.49 -1.37
N ILE A 17 -13.57 16.23 -1.58
CA ILE A 17 -12.87 15.79 -2.79
C ILE A 17 -13.69 16.14 -4.04
N SER A 18 -15.02 15.97 -3.97
CA SER A 18 -15.93 16.26 -5.09
C SER A 18 -15.94 17.73 -5.51
N GLU A 19 -15.89 18.66 -4.55
CA GLU A 19 -15.84 20.09 -4.83
C GLU A 19 -14.51 20.48 -5.46
N CYS A 20 -13.41 19.96 -4.92
CA CYS A 20 -12.07 20.29 -5.40
C CYS A 20 -11.76 19.69 -6.78
N LEU A 21 -12.30 18.50 -7.11
CA LEU A 21 -12.18 17.91 -8.45
C LEU A 21 -13.20 18.50 -9.46
N GLY A 22 -13.80 19.65 -9.13
CA GLY A 22 -14.48 20.53 -10.08
C GLY A 22 -15.94 20.20 -10.36
N GLY A 23 -16.62 19.39 -9.54
CA GLY A 23 -18.02 19.00 -9.78
C GLY A 23 -18.27 18.33 -11.15
N THR A 24 -17.22 18.04 -11.92
CA THR A 24 -17.30 17.64 -13.33
C THR A 24 -17.77 16.18 -13.47
N PRO A 25 -18.55 15.85 -14.52
CA PRO A 25 -19.28 14.59 -14.70
C PRO A 25 -18.38 13.40 -15.07
N ILE A 26 -17.09 13.44 -14.76
CA ILE A 26 -16.23 12.24 -14.79
C ILE A 26 -16.67 11.31 -13.66
N ILE A 27 -17.00 11.87 -12.50
CA ILE A 27 -17.53 11.12 -11.34
C ILE A 27 -18.94 10.57 -11.63
N LEU A 28 -19.69 11.19 -12.56
CA LEU A 28 -21.04 10.75 -12.96
C LEU A 28 -21.05 9.74 -14.13
N ARG A 29 -19.95 9.61 -14.88
CA ARG A 29 -19.80 8.60 -15.95
C ARG A 29 -19.12 7.33 -15.49
N ILE A 30 -18.50 7.36 -14.32
CA ILE A 30 -17.96 6.19 -13.67
C ILE A 30 -19.13 5.51 -12.96
N PRO A 31 -19.49 4.25 -13.30
CA PRO A 31 -20.54 3.51 -12.61
C PRO A 31 -20.36 3.63 -11.10
N LYS A 32 -21.44 3.70 -10.33
CA LYS A 32 -21.41 3.78 -8.85
C LYS A 32 -20.51 2.72 -8.19
N ILE A 33 -20.21 1.64 -8.92
CA ILE A 33 -19.30 0.54 -8.59
C ILE A 33 -17.80 0.87 -8.76
N LEU A 34 -17.43 1.78 -9.66
CA LEU A 34 -16.05 2.23 -9.91
C LEU A 34 -15.69 3.53 -9.16
N LEU A 35 -16.65 4.17 -8.51
CA LEU A 35 -16.47 5.32 -7.60
C LEU A 35 -15.70 4.97 -6.31
N CYS A 36 -15.52 3.68 -6.05
CA CYS A 36 -14.91 3.20 -4.80
C CYS A 36 -13.40 3.41 -4.76
N ARG A 37 -12.70 3.71 -5.87
CA ARG A 37 -11.25 3.92 -5.86
C ARG A 37 -10.83 5.12 -6.70
N LEU A 38 -10.23 6.12 -6.06
CA LEU A 38 -9.65 7.27 -6.73
C LEU A 38 -8.17 7.00 -7.06
N PRO A 39 -7.71 7.33 -8.28
CA PRO A 39 -6.29 7.29 -8.61
C PRO A 39 -5.47 8.09 -7.61
N SER A 40 -4.27 7.63 -7.27
CA SER A 40 -3.39 8.32 -6.32
C SER A 40 -3.06 9.75 -6.76
N VAL A 41 -3.00 10.00 -8.08
CA VAL A 41 -2.85 11.33 -8.67
C VAL A 41 -4.03 12.24 -8.32
N ALA A 42 -5.28 11.74 -8.35
CA ALA A 42 -6.45 12.53 -8.00
C ALA A 42 -6.44 12.92 -6.51
N ILE A 43 -6.05 11.99 -5.63
CA ILE A 43 -5.88 12.28 -4.19
C ILE A 43 -4.76 13.31 -3.97
N ALA A 44 -3.65 13.21 -4.70
CA ALA A 44 -2.58 14.19 -4.62
C ALA A 44 -3.03 15.58 -5.08
N SER A 45 -3.77 15.68 -6.18
CA SER A 45 -4.37 16.92 -6.67
C SER A 45 -5.34 17.52 -5.65
N TYR A 46 -6.17 16.69 -5.01
CA TYR A 46 -7.07 17.11 -3.94
C TYR A 46 -6.30 17.69 -2.74
N MET A 47 -5.29 16.99 -2.24
CA MET A 47 -4.44 17.47 -1.14
C MET A 47 -3.72 18.78 -1.49
N GLU A 48 -3.29 18.93 -2.75
CA GLU A 48 -2.65 20.15 -3.23
C GLU A 48 -3.61 21.34 -3.26
N CYS A 49 -4.82 21.13 -3.76
CA CYS A 49 -5.91 22.09 -3.81
C CYS A 49 -6.31 22.58 -2.41
N TYR A 50 -6.47 21.66 -1.46
CA TYR A 50 -6.70 22.01 -0.05
C TYR A 50 -5.58 22.88 0.54
N ALA A 51 -4.32 22.52 0.29
CA ALA A 51 -3.16 23.28 0.76
C ALA A 51 -3.08 24.68 0.13
N LYS A 52 -3.55 24.84 -1.12
CA LYS A 52 -3.67 26.14 -1.81
C LYS A 52 -4.77 27.00 -1.18
N GLN A 53 -5.96 26.43 -0.99
CA GLN A 53 -7.13 27.14 -0.43
C GLN A 53 -6.86 27.68 0.98
N LEU A 54 -6.16 26.91 1.81
CA LEU A 54 -5.79 27.34 3.17
C LEU A 54 -4.46 28.12 3.25
N ALA A 55 -3.86 28.46 2.11
CA ALA A 55 -2.58 29.17 2.04
C ALA A 55 -1.46 28.53 2.90
N LEU A 56 -1.46 27.21 3.05
CA LEU A 56 -0.52 26.49 3.93
C LEU A 56 0.92 26.52 3.40
N ARG A 57 1.08 26.70 2.09
CA ARG A 57 2.39 26.71 1.41
C ARG A 57 3.37 27.74 1.97
N ARG A 58 2.89 28.86 2.51
CA ARG A 58 3.75 29.91 3.08
C ARG A 58 4.60 29.43 4.26
N ASN A 59 4.15 28.38 4.95
CA ASN A 59 4.83 27.79 6.10
C ASN A 59 5.66 26.55 5.74
N ILE A 60 5.67 26.15 4.46
CA ILE A 60 6.36 24.95 4.00
C ILE A 60 7.62 25.36 3.24
N ARG A 61 8.76 24.85 3.69
CA ARG A 61 10.04 25.03 2.99
C ARG A 61 10.40 23.74 2.26
N PRO A 62 10.16 23.64 0.95
CA PRO A 62 10.47 22.43 0.19
C PRO A 62 11.98 22.24 0.06
N GLN A 63 12.39 21.05 -0.37
CA GLN A 63 13.80 20.72 -0.64
C GLN A 63 14.73 20.84 0.58
N MET A 64 14.18 20.67 1.78
CA MET A 64 14.94 20.58 3.04
C MET A 64 14.80 19.17 3.61
N LYS A 65 15.92 18.59 4.04
CA LYS A 65 15.97 17.30 4.73
C LYS A 65 16.47 17.52 6.15
N VAL A 66 15.61 17.27 7.13
CA VAL A 66 16.00 17.23 8.54
C VAL A 66 16.88 16.00 8.78
N THR A 67 18.01 16.19 9.47
CA THR A 67 18.97 15.13 9.80
C THR A 67 19.12 14.90 11.29
N SER A 68 18.87 15.92 12.13
CA SER A 68 19.01 15.83 13.58
C SER A 68 17.94 16.68 14.28
N ILE A 69 17.45 16.19 15.41
CA ILE A 69 16.55 16.90 16.32
C ILE A 69 17.03 16.64 17.74
N THR A 70 17.41 17.70 18.45
CA THR A 70 18.01 17.61 19.79
C THR A 70 17.32 18.58 20.74
N LYS A 71 17.00 18.13 21.96
CA LYS A 71 16.44 19.01 23.00
C LYS A 71 17.54 19.84 23.65
N GLN A 72 17.35 21.15 23.71
CA GLN A 72 18.27 22.12 24.33
C GLN A 72 17.48 23.00 25.31
N GLY A 73 17.48 22.60 26.58
CA GLY A 73 16.67 23.25 27.62
C GLY A 73 15.16 23.15 27.32
N GLU A 74 14.50 24.30 27.20
CA GLU A 74 13.07 24.41 26.86
C GLU A 74 12.77 24.31 25.36
N PHE A 75 13.80 24.36 24.51
CA PHE A 75 13.63 24.38 23.05
C PHE A 75 14.17 23.10 22.42
N TRP A 76 13.79 22.89 21.16
CA TRP A 76 14.33 21.87 20.28
C TRP A 76 15.14 22.52 19.17
N LEU A 77 16.35 22.03 18.97
CA LEU A 77 17.19 22.35 17.82
C LEU A 77 16.92 21.33 16.71
N THR A 78 16.48 21.80 15.55
CA THR A 78 16.28 21.00 14.35
C THR A 78 17.33 21.37 13.32
N GLU A 79 18.15 20.41 12.91
CA GLU A 79 19.23 20.60 11.95
C GLU A 79 18.99 19.75 10.72
N GLY A 80 19.50 20.22 9.59
CA GLY A 80 19.36 19.51 8.33
C GLY A 80 20.15 20.13 7.21
N ARG A 81 19.83 19.69 5.98
CA ARG A 81 20.45 20.18 4.75
C ARG A 81 19.39 20.51 3.72
N HIS A 82 19.65 21.56 2.95
CA HIS A 82 18.98 21.82 1.68
C HIS A 82 19.39 20.77 0.64
N LYS A 83 18.60 20.62 -0.43
CA LYS A 83 18.91 19.70 -1.54
C LYS A 83 20.26 19.99 -2.20
N ASP A 84 20.69 21.25 -2.19
CA ASP A 84 21.99 21.70 -2.68
C ASP A 84 23.16 21.45 -1.69
N GLY A 85 22.88 20.84 -0.53
CA GLY A 85 23.87 20.49 0.48
C GLY A 85 24.09 21.54 1.58
N ARG A 86 23.56 22.76 1.43
CA ARG A 86 23.72 23.83 2.43
C ARG A 86 23.08 23.43 3.76
N PRO A 87 23.76 23.61 4.90
CA PRO A 87 23.19 23.28 6.20
C PRO A 87 22.13 24.31 6.61
N PHE A 88 21.18 23.88 7.44
CA PHE A 88 20.25 24.78 8.13
C PHE A 88 20.08 24.34 9.59
N SER A 89 19.72 25.29 10.44
CA SER A 89 19.35 25.05 11.83
C SER A 89 18.18 25.95 12.23
N ILE A 90 17.20 25.38 12.93
CA ILE A 90 15.98 26.07 13.37
C ILE A 90 15.71 25.67 14.82
N THR A 91 15.38 26.63 15.67
CA THR A 91 14.93 26.40 17.05
C THR A 91 13.40 26.51 17.15
N SER A 92 12.79 25.62 17.92
CA SER A 92 11.33 25.57 18.10
C SER A 92 10.95 25.05 19.49
N ARG A 93 9.86 25.58 20.09
CA ARG A 93 9.35 25.07 21.37
C ARG A 93 8.71 23.68 21.24
N GLN A 94 8.10 23.40 20.10
CA GLN A 94 7.38 22.16 19.83
C GLN A 94 7.75 21.63 18.45
N ILE A 95 7.72 20.30 18.33
CA ILE A 95 7.99 19.59 17.08
C ILE A 95 6.86 18.60 16.82
N VAL A 96 6.41 18.55 15.57
CA VAL A 96 5.48 17.55 15.07
C VAL A 96 6.18 16.72 14.00
N LEU A 97 6.25 15.41 14.20
CA LEU A 97 6.85 14.50 13.23
C LEU A 97 5.77 13.91 12.32
N ALA A 98 5.74 14.37 11.07
CA ALA A 98 4.82 13.92 10.02
C ALA A 98 5.55 13.19 8.87
N CYS A 99 6.61 12.44 9.18
CA CYS A 99 7.52 11.84 8.19
C CYS A 99 7.01 10.53 7.54
N GLY A 100 5.79 10.09 7.90
CA GLY A 100 5.29 8.76 7.53
C GLY A 100 6.01 7.61 8.25
N LYS A 101 5.55 6.38 8.04
CA LYS A 101 6.12 5.14 8.64
C LYS A 101 6.49 4.07 7.60
N THR A 102 6.53 4.43 6.33
CA THR A 102 6.63 3.47 5.23
C THR A 102 8.09 3.08 4.97
N LYS A 103 8.64 2.18 5.79
CA LYS A 103 9.89 1.49 5.48
C LYS A 103 9.56 0.14 4.85
N SER A 104 10.01 -0.09 3.61
CA SER A 104 9.86 -1.39 2.95
C SER A 104 10.55 -2.47 3.77
N ARG A 105 9.80 -3.52 4.12
CA ARG A 105 10.34 -4.71 4.76
C ARG A 105 10.70 -5.71 3.68
N THR A 106 11.96 -6.12 3.64
CA THR A 106 12.49 -7.08 2.66
C THR A 106 12.31 -8.50 3.17
N LEU A 107 12.16 -9.47 2.26
CA LEU A 107 12.07 -10.88 2.63
C LEU A 107 13.43 -11.49 3.02
N GLY A 108 14.53 -10.73 2.86
CA GLY A 108 15.89 -11.21 3.17
C GLY A 108 16.42 -12.23 2.15
N VAL A 109 15.67 -12.48 1.08
CA VAL A 109 16.05 -13.37 -0.03
C VAL A 109 16.53 -12.52 -1.19
N ARG A 110 17.63 -12.92 -1.84
CA ARG A 110 18.12 -12.29 -3.06
C ARG A 110 17.52 -13.01 -4.26
N TYR A 111 16.73 -12.30 -5.05
CA TYR A 111 16.19 -12.85 -6.30
C TYR A 111 15.95 -11.71 -7.31
N SER A 112 16.29 -11.97 -8.57
CA SER A 112 16.33 -10.96 -9.64
C SER A 112 14.95 -10.39 -9.98
N TYR A 113 13.89 -11.17 -9.76
CA TYR A 113 12.51 -10.80 -10.08
C TYR A 113 11.68 -10.41 -8.85
N LEU A 114 12.34 -10.10 -7.73
CA LEU A 114 11.64 -9.74 -6.51
C LEU A 114 11.23 -8.26 -6.53
N ILE A 115 9.95 -8.03 -6.80
CA ILE A 115 9.41 -6.69 -6.93
C ILE A 115 8.76 -6.23 -5.63
N TYR A 116 9.27 -5.14 -5.07
CA TYR A 116 8.63 -4.47 -3.94
C TYR A 116 7.50 -3.55 -4.43
N SER A 117 6.37 -3.60 -3.71
CA SER A 117 5.02 -3.08 -3.97
C SER A 117 4.78 -1.88 -4.90
N SER A 118 5.72 -0.96 -5.09
CA SER A 118 5.56 0.20 -5.98
C SER A 118 5.68 -0.14 -7.46
N LEU A 119 6.45 -1.17 -7.82
CA LEU A 119 6.76 -1.51 -9.21
C LEU A 119 5.95 -2.70 -9.73
N PHE A 120 5.20 -3.39 -8.87
CA PHE A 120 4.50 -4.64 -9.19
C PHE A 120 3.69 -4.56 -10.50
N TYR A 121 2.92 -3.49 -10.64
CA TYR A 121 2.02 -3.29 -11.77
C TYR A 121 2.70 -3.05 -13.12
N ALA A 122 3.98 -2.66 -13.12
CA ALA A 122 4.73 -2.41 -14.34
C ALA A 122 5.34 -3.70 -14.94
N TYR A 123 5.32 -4.80 -14.19
CA TYR A 123 6.04 -6.05 -14.52
C TYR A 123 5.18 -7.31 -14.38
N ALA A 124 3.88 -7.17 -14.11
CA ALA A 124 2.98 -8.30 -14.03
C ALA A 124 2.67 -8.80 -15.45
N GLU A 125 3.42 -9.80 -15.91
CA GLU A 125 3.27 -10.45 -17.22
C GLU A 125 2.66 -11.86 -17.11
N SER A 126 2.02 -12.33 -18.19
CA SER A 126 1.09 -13.47 -18.18
C SER A 126 1.68 -14.86 -18.42
N GLU A 127 3.00 -15.01 -18.47
CA GLU A 127 3.63 -16.34 -18.68
C GLU A 127 3.91 -17.08 -17.35
N TYR A 128 3.90 -16.35 -16.23
CA TYR A 128 4.30 -16.87 -14.93
C TYR A 128 3.20 -16.73 -13.89
N ARG A 129 3.19 -17.65 -12.94
CA ARG A 129 2.37 -17.57 -11.75
C ARG A 129 2.91 -16.48 -10.82
N ILE A 130 2.03 -15.56 -10.41
CA ILE A 130 2.42 -14.44 -9.55
C ILE A 130 2.39 -14.86 -8.08
N ILE A 131 3.52 -14.74 -7.41
CA ILE A 131 3.66 -15.02 -5.98
C ILE A 131 3.54 -13.72 -5.18
N ILE A 132 2.53 -13.65 -4.31
CA ILE A 132 2.28 -12.50 -3.45
C ILE A 132 2.53 -12.87 -2.00
N VAL A 133 3.33 -12.07 -1.29
CA VAL A 133 3.71 -12.35 0.10
C VAL A 133 3.23 -11.24 1.03
N GLY A 134 2.55 -11.64 2.10
CA GLY A 134 2.05 -10.74 3.14
C GLY A 134 0.54 -10.63 3.15
N ASP A 135 -0.03 -9.96 4.14
CA ASP A 135 -1.46 -9.99 4.44
C ASP A 135 -2.03 -8.60 4.76
N GLY A 136 -1.35 -7.55 4.26
CA GLY A 136 -1.78 -6.17 4.38
C GLY A 136 -2.48 -5.67 3.12
N ILE A 137 -2.87 -4.38 3.16
CA ILE A 137 -3.56 -3.69 2.05
C ILE A 137 -2.79 -3.81 0.74
N SER A 138 -1.46 -3.65 0.75
CA SER A 138 -0.64 -3.78 -0.46
C SER A 138 -0.70 -5.18 -1.08
N SER A 139 -0.78 -6.22 -0.25
CA SER A 139 -0.92 -7.60 -0.74
C SER A 139 -2.30 -7.79 -1.36
N ALA A 140 -3.34 -7.32 -0.67
CA ALA A 140 -4.71 -7.40 -1.18
C ALA A 140 -4.89 -6.67 -2.51
N ASP A 141 -4.28 -5.49 -2.66
CA ASP A 141 -4.24 -4.73 -3.90
C ASP A 141 -3.58 -5.49 -5.06
N ALA A 142 -2.46 -6.16 -4.79
CA ALA A 142 -1.77 -6.95 -5.79
C ALA A 142 -2.60 -8.18 -6.19
N VAL A 143 -3.20 -8.89 -5.23
CA VAL A 143 -4.08 -10.04 -5.50
C VAL A 143 -5.25 -9.59 -6.37
N ARG A 144 -5.93 -8.51 -5.98
CA ARG A 144 -7.06 -7.97 -6.73
C ARG A 144 -6.67 -7.65 -8.17
N TYR A 145 -5.54 -6.97 -8.37
CA TYR A 145 -5.07 -6.63 -9.71
C TYR A 145 -4.80 -7.87 -10.55
N CYS A 146 -4.15 -8.89 -10.00
CA CYS A 146 -3.94 -10.14 -10.73
C CYS A 146 -5.26 -10.77 -11.16
N LEU A 147 -6.21 -10.90 -10.23
CA LEU A 147 -7.50 -11.54 -10.51
C LEU A 147 -8.33 -10.74 -11.54
N GLU A 148 -8.25 -9.40 -11.52
CA GLU A 148 -8.92 -8.54 -12.52
C GLU A 148 -8.28 -8.60 -13.91
N ASN A 149 -7.06 -9.14 -14.03
CA ASN A 149 -6.33 -9.30 -15.30
C ASN A 149 -6.10 -10.78 -15.64
N ASP A 150 -6.88 -11.68 -15.03
CA ASP A 150 -6.81 -13.13 -15.27
C ASP A 150 -5.43 -13.76 -15.03
N LEU A 151 -4.64 -13.18 -14.11
CA LEU A 151 -3.31 -13.66 -13.75
C LEU A 151 -3.41 -14.64 -12.56
N PRO A 152 -2.85 -15.86 -12.65
CA PRO A 152 -2.88 -16.82 -11.57
C PRO A 152 -2.00 -16.41 -10.40
N VAL A 153 -2.56 -16.49 -9.19
CA VAL A 153 -1.93 -16.02 -7.95
C VAL A 153 -1.63 -17.17 -7.00
N LEU A 154 -0.44 -17.13 -6.42
CA LEU A 154 -0.09 -17.84 -5.21
C LEU A 154 0.14 -16.86 -4.06
N HIS A 155 -0.76 -16.85 -3.08
CA HIS A 155 -0.71 -15.94 -1.95
C HIS A 155 -0.11 -16.62 -0.71
N ILE A 156 1.12 -16.23 -0.34
CA ILE A 156 1.84 -16.74 0.83
C ILE A 156 1.63 -15.81 2.03
N ILE A 157 0.99 -16.35 3.06
CA ILE A 157 0.59 -15.61 4.26
C ILE A 157 1.26 -16.23 5.48
N ARG A 158 2.08 -15.43 6.17
CA ARG A 158 2.81 -15.87 7.37
C ARG A 158 1.90 -16.13 8.57
N ARG A 159 0.78 -15.42 8.68
CA ARG A 159 -0.17 -15.58 9.79
C ARG A 159 -0.98 -16.87 9.63
N THR A 160 -1.37 -17.47 10.76
CA THR A 160 -2.32 -18.59 10.78
C THR A 160 -3.75 -18.12 10.45
N ASP A 161 -4.65 -19.03 10.09
CA ASP A 161 -6.06 -18.68 9.83
C ASP A 161 -6.74 -18.02 11.04
N GLY A 162 -6.38 -18.41 12.27
CA GLY A 162 -6.87 -17.75 13.48
C GLY A 162 -6.39 -16.30 13.60
N GLN A 163 -5.11 -16.05 13.33
CA GLN A 163 -4.53 -14.71 13.37
C GLN A 163 -5.07 -13.80 12.25
N LEU A 164 -5.47 -14.37 11.11
CA LEU A 164 -6.10 -13.60 10.03
C LEU A 164 -7.46 -13.00 10.41
N ARG A 165 -8.10 -13.46 11.49
CA ARG A 165 -9.34 -12.87 11.97
C ARG A 165 -9.14 -11.52 12.68
N SER A 166 -7.91 -11.16 13.03
CA SER A 166 -7.60 -9.94 13.80
C SER A 166 -6.78 -8.90 13.03
N ILE A 167 -6.47 -9.13 11.75
CA ILE A 167 -5.73 -8.20 10.90
C ILE A 167 -6.54 -6.94 10.57
N LEU A 168 -5.88 -5.90 10.08
CA LEU A 168 -6.54 -4.65 9.67
C LEU A 168 -7.74 -4.88 8.74
N MET A 169 -7.59 -5.77 7.75
CA MET A 169 -8.64 -6.06 6.76
C MET A 169 -9.91 -6.63 7.40
N SER A 170 -9.83 -7.35 8.54
CA SER A 170 -11.02 -7.87 9.22
C SER A 170 -11.85 -6.77 9.90
N ARG A 171 -11.25 -5.59 10.11
CA ARG A 171 -11.86 -4.42 10.74
C ARG A 171 -12.37 -3.40 9.73
N LEU A 172 -12.05 -3.56 8.45
CA LEU A 172 -12.55 -2.68 7.41
C LEU A 172 -14.05 -2.93 7.21
N SER A 173 -14.81 -1.83 7.12
CA SER A 173 -16.25 -1.91 6.86
C SER A 173 -16.51 -2.59 5.51
N PRO A 174 -17.30 -3.69 5.47
CA PRO A 174 -17.64 -4.36 4.22
C PRO A 174 -18.41 -3.47 3.24
N SER A 175 -19.12 -2.43 3.73
CA SER A 175 -19.88 -1.52 2.88
C SER A 175 -19.01 -0.44 2.22
N HIS A 176 -17.93 -0.01 2.90
CA HIS A 176 -17.04 1.04 2.39
C HIS A 176 -15.83 0.48 1.63
N TYR A 177 -15.47 -0.78 1.87
CA TYR A 177 -14.27 -1.41 1.33
C TYR A 177 -14.60 -2.79 0.78
N VAL A 178 -15.60 -2.85 -0.11
CA VAL A 178 -16.12 -4.10 -0.68
C VAL A 178 -15.00 -4.90 -1.35
N GLU A 179 -14.10 -4.21 -2.06
CA GLU A 179 -12.98 -4.80 -2.78
C GLU A 179 -11.91 -5.38 -1.86
N TYR A 180 -11.66 -4.78 -0.69
CA TYR A 180 -10.76 -5.40 0.29
C TYR A 180 -11.46 -6.52 1.04
N HIS A 181 -12.77 -6.41 1.21
CA HIS A 181 -13.56 -7.46 1.86
C HIS A 181 -13.62 -8.73 1.00
N SER A 182 -13.75 -8.63 -0.33
CA SER A 182 -13.71 -9.80 -1.21
C SER A 182 -12.36 -10.52 -1.12
N ILE A 183 -11.24 -9.78 -1.18
CA ILE A 183 -9.91 -10.37 -1.01
C ILE A 183 -9.72 -10.93 0.40
N TYR A 184 -10.24 -10.25 1.43
CA TYR A 184 -10.22 -10.77 2.80
C TYR A 184 -10.90 -12.14 2.90
N ARG A 185 -12.08 -12.30 2.29
CA ARG A 185 -12.83 -13.56 2.28
C ARG A 185 -12.06 -14.68 1.58
N LEU A 186 -11.34 -14.38 0.49
CA LEU A 186 -10.40 -15.31 -0.14
C LEU A 186 -9.25 -15.69 0.81
N MET A 187 -8.65 -14.71 1.49
CA MET A 187 -7.54 -14.94 2.44
C MET A 187 -7.91 -15.84 3.60
N VAL A 188 -9.13 -15.71 4.14
CA VAL A 188 -9.63 -16.55 5.24
C VAL A 188 -10.31 -17.84 4.77
N GLY A 189 -10.33 -18.10 3.45
CA GLY A 189 -10.93 -19.29 2.85
C GLY A 189 -12.45 -19.37 2.99
N ARG A 190 -13.13 -18.24 3.12
CA ARG A 190 -14.59 -18.18 3.04
C ARG A 190 -15.10 -18.24 1.61
N ASP A 191 -14.30 -17.71 0.68
CA ASP A 191 -14.56 -17.74 -0.75
C ASP A 191 -13.43 -18.45 -1.48
N THR A 192 -13.70 -18.88 -2.71
CA THR A 192 -12.73 -19.49 -3.63
C THR A 192 -12.73 -18.76 -4.97
N HIS A 193 -11.60 -18.83 -5.66
CA HIS A 193 -11.45 -18.31 -7.02
C HIS A 193 -10.50 -19.24 -7.78
N SER A 194 -10.80 -19.57 -9.03
CA SER A 194 -10.04 -20.55 -9.83
C SER A 194 -8.55 -20.17 -9.96
N LEU A 195 -8.28 -18.89 -10.16
CA LEU A 195 -6.94 -18.33 -10.28
C LEU A 195 -6.26 -17.99 -8.95
N TYR A 196 -6.86 -18.32 -7.80
CA TYR A 196 -6.34 -17.95 -6.48
C TYR A 196 -6.06 -19.17 -5.62
N GLN A 197 -4.79 -19.33 -5.24
CA GLN A 197 -4.38 -20.27 -4.20
C GLN A 197 -3.72 -19.51 -3.04
N ARG A 198 -3.86 -20.03 -1.82
CA ARG A 198 -3.22 -19.46 -0.64
C ARG A 198 -2.52 -20.53 0.21
N TYR A 199 -1.45 -20.13 0.87
CA TYR A 199 -0.84 -20.87 1.98
C TYR A 199 -0.77 -19.97 3.21
N THR A 200 -1.44 -20.37 4.29
CA THR A 200 -1.37 -19.71 5.60
C THR A 200 -0.32 -20.35 6.49
N ALA A 201 0.07 -19.64 7.55
CA ALA A 201 1.15 -20.08 8.44
C ALA A 201 2.43 -20.46 7.69
N SER A 202 2.70 -19.76 6.58
CA SER A 202 3.70 -20.16 5.59
C SER A 202 4.68 -19.06 5.24
N ASN A 203 5.91 -19.44 4.89
CA ASN A 203 6.96 -18.51 4.49
C ASN A 203 7.75 -19.08 3.32
N ILE A 204 8.27 -18.20 2.47
CA ILE A 204 9.22 -18.58 1.41
C ILE A 204 10.59 -18.79 2.05
N ILE A 205 11.19 -19.95 1.81
CA ILE A 205 12.54 -20.30 2.28
C ILE A 205 13.56 -20.02 1.17
N LYS A 206 13.22 -20.42 -0.05
CA LYS A 206 14.11 -20.39 -1.21
C LYS A 206 13.31 -20.02 -2.46
N ILE A 207 13.94 -19.26 -3.34
CA ILE A 207 13.41 -18.91 -4.66
C ILE A 207 14.43 -19.37 -5.67
N GLU A 208 14.01 -20.21 -6.61
CA GLU A 208 14.79 -20.72 -7.73
C GLU A 208 14.11 -20.30 -9.04
N ASN A 209 14.78 -20.52 -10.17
CA ASN A 209 14.31 -20.06 -11.49
C ASN A 209 12.88 -20.50 -11.81
N ASP A 210 12.55 -21.77 -11.55
CA ASP A 210 11.29 -22.38 -11.97
C ASP A 210 10.36 -22.74 -10.80
N TYR A 211 10.84 -22.66 -9.56
CA TYR A 211 10.09 -23.05 -8.38
C TYR A 211 10.45 -22.24 -7.13
N ILE A 212 9.56 -22.26 -6.15
CA ILE A 212 9.81 -21.78 -4.79
C ILE A 212 9.69 -22.92 -3.78
N ILE A 213 10.46 -22.81 -2.69
CA ILE A 213 10.28 -23.66 -1.52
C ILE A 213 9.49 -22.88 -0.47
N VAL A 214 8.32 -23.39 -0.13
CA VAL A 214 7.42 -22.81 0.88
C VAL A 214 7.43 -23.67 2.13
N ARG A 215 7.81 -23.09 3.26
CA ARG A 215 7.58 -23.70 4.57
C ARG A 215 6.11 -23.63 4.90
N THR A 216 5.47 -24.76 5.14
CA THR A 216 4.08 -24.85 5.63
C THR A 216 4.01 -25.58 6.97
N PRO A 217 2.87 -25.54 7.69
CA PRO A 217 2.69 -26.35 8.90
C PRO A 217 2.82 -27.86 8.68
N LYS A 218 2.64 -28.35 7.45
CA LYS A 218 2.72 -29.77 7.09
C LYS A 218 4.12 -30.19 6.61
N GLY A 219 5.07 -29.26 6.57
CA GLY A 219 6.40 -29.46 6.01
C GLY A 219 6.71 -28.48 4.88
N ASP A 220 7.93 -28.58 4.37
CA ASP A 220 8.41 -27.77 3.26
C ASP A 220 7.89 -28.38 1.95
N ILE A 221 7.34 -27.54 1.07
CA ILE A 221 6.80 -27.96 -0.24
C ILE A 221 7.47 -27.18 -1.36
N GLU A 222 7.61 -27.83 -2.50
CA GLU A 222 8.04 -27.21 -3.75
C GLU A 222 6.82 -26.75 -4.55
N VAL A 223 6.85 -25.53 -5.07
CA VAL A 223 5.76 -24.97 -5.89
C VAL A 223 6.34 -24.37 -7.16
N ALA A 224 5.92 -24.89 -8.31
CA ALA A 224 6.31 -24.37 -9.61
C ALA A 224 5.78 -22.93 -9.83
N ILE A 225 6.60 -22.11 -10.49
CA ILE A 225 6.30 -20.73 -10.89
C ILE A 225 5.75 -20.70 -12.31
N ASN A 226 6.17 -21.64 -13.17
CA ASN A 226 5.70 -21.74 -14.56
C ASN A 226 4.30 -22.37 -14.61
N ILE A 227 3.46 -21.92 -15.55
CA ILE A 227 2.08 -22.40 -15.73
C ILE A 227 2.01 -23.53 -16.79
N ASN A 228 3.15 -23.89 -17.41
CA ASN A 228 3.27 -24.95 -18.41
C ASN A 228 3.43 -26.35 -17.79
#